data_AF-A0A923RQ73-F1
#
_entry.id   AF-A0A923RQ73-F1
#
_cell.length_a   1.000
_cell.length_b   1.000
_cell.length_c   1.000
_cell.angle_alpha   90.00
_cell.angle_beta   90.00
_cell.angle_gamma   90.00
#
_symmetry.space_group_name_H-M   'P 1'
#
loop_
_entity.id
_entity.type
_entity.pdbx_description
1 polymer ?
#
loop_
_entity_poly.entity_id
_entity_poly.type
_entity_poly.pdbx_seq_one_letter_code
_entity_poly.pdbx_strand_id
1 'polypeptide(L)'
;MKYKKMSEKMSETEIEIALGIVLPEAELMSIKRDTNTNFIKATFILPGNSLYSHIEFLPNEVQIFYKDNPINGHVIGGDEGYNYLKFMIARGYSDYWKNNPYVLSE
;
A
#
# COMPACT_ATOMS: atom_id res chain seq x y z
N MET A 1 -9.49 5.55 17.00
CA MET A 1 -9.06 4.50 16.04
C MET A 1 -7.91 3.72 16.68
N LYS A 2 -7.79 2.41 16.48
CA LYS A 2 -6.65 1.61 16.99
C LYS A 2 -5.79 1.13 15.82
N TYR A 3 -4.49 0.94 16.06
CA TYR A 3 -3.56 0.38 15.08
C TYR A 3 -4.03 -1.02 14.64
N LYS A 4 -3.96 -1.28 13.33
CA LYS A 4 -4.24 -2.58 12.70
C LYS A 4 -3.05 -2.96 11.82
N LYS A 5 -2.57 -4.19 11.96
CA LYS A 5 -1.64 -4.76 10.99
C LYS A 5 -2.31 -4.88 9.62
N MET A 6 -1.81 -4.17 8.62
CA MET A 6 -2.40 -4.15 7.28
C MET A 6 -2.36 -5.53 6.61
N SER A 7 -1.25 -6.26 6.76
CA SER A 7 -1.12 -7.59 6.13
C SER A 7 -2.17 -8.58 6.64
N GLU A 8 -2.64 -8.42 7.87
CA GLU A 8 -3.67 -9.27 8.50
C GLU A 8 -5.11 -8.73 8.36
N LYS A 9 -5.30 -7.40 8.31
CA LYS A 9 -6.61 -6.75 8.47
C LYS A 9 -7.10 -5.95 7.27
N MET A 10 -6.21 -5.55 6.36
CA MET A 10 -6.58 -4.78 5.18
C MET A 10 -7.32 -5.69 4.19
N SER A 11 -8.55 -5.35 3.86
CA SER A 11 -9.37 -6.11 2.90
C SER A 11 -8.86 -5.95 1.46
N GLU A 12 -9.25 -6.86 0.56
CA GLU A 12 -8.88 -6.76 -0.87
C GLU A 12 -9.40 -5.47 -1.50
N THR A 13 -10.64 -5.07 -1.19
CA THR A 13 -11.21 -3.78 -1.64
C THR A 13 -10.38 -2.59 -1.15
N GLU A 14 -9.85 -2.61 0.07
CA GLU A 14 -8.95 -1.54 0.54
C GLU A 14 -7.61 -1.55 -0.18
N ILE A 15 -7.12 -2.72 -0.62
CA ILE A 15 -5.90 -2.85 -1.43
C ILE A 15 -6.14 -2.30 -2.84
N GLU A 16 -7.31 -2.57 -3.44
CA GLU A 16 -7.72 -1.98 -4.72
C GLU A 16 -7.84 -0.45 -4.62
N ILE A 17 -8.43 0.08 -3.54
CA ILE A 17 -8.47 1.52 -3.29
C ILE A 17 -7.06 2.09 -3.14
N ALA A 18 -6.19 1.44 -2.37
CA ALA A 18 -4.80 1.87 -2.21
C ALA A 18 -4.04 1.86 -3.55
N LEU A 19 -4.28 0.86 -4.40
CA LEU A 19 -3.74 0.82 -5.76
C LEU A 19 -4.28 1.99 -6.59
N GLY A 20 -5.60 2.22 -6.59
CA GLY A 20 -6.23 3.30 -7.36
C GLY A 20 -5.86 4.72 -6.90
N ILE A 21 -5.50 4.91 -5.63
CA ILE A 21 -4.97 6.19 -5.13
C ILE A 21 -3.62 6.52 -5.79
N VAL A 22 -2.85 5.48 -6.07
CA VAL A 22 -1.43 5.58 -6.42
C VAL A 22 -1.20 5.41 -7.92
N LEU A 23 -1.98 4.52 -8.54
CA LEU A 23 -1.98 4.19 -9.96
C LEU A 23 -3.44 3.97 -10.40
N PRO A 24 -4.19 5.04 -10.71
CA PRO A 24 -5.63 4.98 -11.00
C PRO A 24 -6.00 4.06 -12.17
N GLU A 25 -5.07 3.88 -13.11
CA GLU A 25 -5.26 3.07 -14.31
C GLU A 25 -4.88 1.59 -14.11
N ALA A 26 -4.27 1.22 -12.98
CA ALA A 26 -3.78 -0.12 -12.76
C ALA A 26 -4.90 -1.10 -12.41
N GLU A 27 -4.85 -2.29 -13.01
CA GLU A 27 -5.72 -3.42 -12.69
C GLU A 27 -4.99 -4.41 -11.76
N LEU A 28 -5.61 -4.71 -10.62
CA LEU A 28 -5.06 -5.63 -9.63
C LEU A 28 -5.18 -7.08 -10.12
N MET A 29 -4.05 -7.80 -10.13
CA MET A 29 -3.99 -9.19 -10.62
C MET A 29 -3.86 -10.22 -9.50
N SER A 30 -3.03 -9.93 -8.50
CA SER A 30 -2.85 -10.82 -7.35
C SER A 30 -2.30 -10.08 -6.14
N ILE A 31 -2.55 -10.64 -4.96
CA ILE A 31 -2.10 -10.11 -3.68
C ILE A 31 -1.25 -11.18 -2.98
N LYS A 32 -0.11 -10.77 -2.44
CA LYS A 32 0.69 -11.53 -1.48
C LYS A 32 0.88 -10.70 -0.22
N ARG A 33 0.61 -11.28 0.94
CA ARG A 33 0.73 -10.64 2.25
C ARG A 33 1.97 -11.16 2.97
N ASP A 34 2.74 -10.27 3.57
CA ASP A 34 3.81 -10.64 4.51
C ASP A 34 3.39 -10.22 5.93
N THR A 35 3.02 -11.21 6.75
CA THR A 35 2.60 -11.01 8.14
C THR A 35 3.75 -10.75 9.09
N ASN A 36 4.98 -11.13 8.71
CA ASN A 36 6.17 -10.95 9.53
C ASN A 36 6.63 -9.49 9.50
N THR A 37 6.65 -8.90 8.30
CA THR A 37 7.13 -7.53 8.06
C THR A 37 5.99 -6.51 7.86
N ASN A 38 4.73 -6.97 7.83
CA ASN A 38 3.52 -6.14 7.72
C ASN A 38 3.46 -5.28 6.44
N PHE A 39 3.81 -5.86 5.30
CA PHE A 39 3.55 -5.24 3.99
C PHE A 39 2.70 -6.15 3.09
N ILE A 40 2.18 -5.55 2.02
CA ILE A 40 1.37 -6.22 1.02
C ILE A 40 2.00 -5.97 -0.34
N LYS A 41 2.32 -7.04 -1.06
CA LYS A 41 2.74 -6.98 -2.45
C LYS A 41 1.53 -7.23 -3.34
N ALA A 42 1.22 -6.27 -4.21
CA ALA A 42 0.20 -6.42 -5.22
C ALA A 42 0.85 -6.47 -6.61
N THR A 43 0.49 -7.49 -7.40
CA THR A 43 0.85 -7.55 -8.81
C THR A 43 -0.24 -6.86 -9.60
N PHE A 44 0.13 -6.03 -10.56
CA PHE A 44 -0.82 -5.27 -11.38
C PHE A 44 -0.40 -5.24 -12.85
N ILE A 45 -1.35 -4.89 -13.71
CA ILE A 45 -1.12 -4.53 -15.12
C ILE A 45 -1.58 -3.11 -15.37
N LEU A 46 -0.97 -2.46 -16.36
CA LEU A 46 -1.41 -1.16 -16.86
C LEU A 46 -2.16 -1.33 -18.20
N PRO A 47 -3.08 -0.43 -18.55
CA PRO A 47 -3.82 -0.51 -19.80
C PRO A 47 -2.86 -0.55 -20.99
N GLY A 48 -3.10 -1.49 -21.91
CA GLY A 48 -2.25 -1.67 -23.10
C GLY A 48 -0.87 -2.28 -22.82
N ASN A 49 -0.55 -2.66 -21.58
CA ASN A 49 0.69 -3.32 -21.23
C ASN A 49 0.44 -4.82 -20.95
N SER A 50 1.24 -5.68 -21.56
CA SER A 50 1.21 -7.14 -21.32
C SER A 50 2.10 -7.58 -20.17
N LEU A 51 2.83 -6.65 -19.56
CA LEU A 51 3.85 -6.93 -18.57
C LEU A 51 3.35 -6.64 -17.15
N TYR A 52 3.40 -7.67 -16.31
CA TYR A 52 3.14 -7.55 -14.89
C TYR A 52 4.24 -6.72 -14.21
N SER A 53 3.81 -5.71 -13.46
CA SER A 53 4.63 -4.99 -12.48
C SER A 53 4.13 -5.32 -11.07
N HIS A 54 4.87 -4.94 -10.04
CA HIS A 54 4.36 -5.06 -8.69
C HIS A 54 4.57 -3.79 -7.88
N ILE A 55 3.66 -3.58 -6.93
CA ILE A 55 3.69 -2.50 -5.97
C ILE A 55 3.75 -3.13 -4.57
N GLU A 56 4.53 -2.53 -3.69
CA GLU A 56 4.62 -2.90 -2.29
C GLU A 56 4.01 -1.79 -1.44
N PHE A 57 2.94 -2.13 -0.75
CA PHE A 57 2.26 -1.25 0.19
C PHE A 57 2.84 -1.47 1.58
N LEU A 58 3.50 -0.45 2.13
CA LEU A 58 4.02 -0.41 3.49
C LEU A 58 3.15 0.51 4.37
N PRO A 59 3.21 0.43 5.70
CA PRO A 59 2.35 1.23 6.58
C PRO A 59 2.40 2.74 6.34
N ASN A 60 3.57 3.28 5.94
CA ASN A 60 3.80 4.71 5.81
C ASN A 60 4.24 5.16 4.41
N GLU A 61 4.48 4.22 3.49
CA GLU A 61 4.96 4.51 2.15
C GLU A 61 4.56 3.40 1.19
N VAL A 62 4.77 3.64 -0.10
CA VAL A 62 4.45 2.70 -1.16
C VAL A 62 5.55 2.74 -2.22
N GLN A 63 5.92 1.58 -2.74
CA GLN A 63 7.03 1.41 -3.68
C GLN A 63 6.57 0.66 -4.93
N ILE A 64 6.88 1.18 -6.12
CA ILE A 64 6.64 0.48 -7.39
C ILE A 64 7.91 -0.15 -7.91
N PHE A 65 7.78 -1.39 -8.38
CA PHE A 65 8.81 -2.15 -9.05
C PHE A 65 8.32 -2.46 -10.46
N TYR A 66 8.83 -1.69 -11.42
CA TYR A 66 8.59 -1.95 -12.84
C TYR A 66 9.39 -3.17 -13.30
N LYS A 67 8.88 -3.89 -14.29
CA LYS A 67 9.49 -5.14 -14.78
C LYS A 67 10.92 -4.94 -15.32
N ASP A 68 11.21 -3.79 -15.90
CA ASP A 68 12.51 -3.40 -16.43
C ASP A 68 13.54 -3.05 -15.33
N ASN A 69 13.07 -2.81 -14.10
CA ASN A 69 13.92 -2.60 -12.93
C ASN A 69 13.31 -3.24 -11.66
N PRO A 70 13.34 -4.58 -11.54
CA PRO A 70 12.64 -5.30 -10.48
C PRO A 70 13.38 -5.28 -9.13
N ILE A 71 14.60 -4.73 -9.07
CA ILE A 71 15.46 -4.76 -7.87
C ILE A 71 15.37 -3.45 -7.09
N ASN A 72 15.25 -2.31 -7.79
CA ASN A 72 15.23 -1.00 -7.17
C ASN A 72 13.82 -0.41 -7.25
N GLY A 73 13.05 -0.60 -6.19
CA GLY A 73 11.73 0.01 -6.04
C GLY A 73 11.82 1.53 -6.05
N HIS A 74 10.87 2.19 -6.70
CA HIS A 74 10.72 3.63 -6.65
C HIS A 74 9.68 3.99 -5.59
N VAL A 75 10.11 4.71 -4.54
CA VAL A 75 9.19 5.29 -3.55
C VAL A 75 8.34 6.35 -4.24
N ILE A 76 7.03 6.21 -4.10
CA ILE A 76 6.08 7.14 -4.71
C ILE A 76 5.93 8.34 -3.79
N GLY A 77 6.45 9.48 -4.26
CA GLY A 77 6.30 10.77 -3.60
C GLY A 77 5.07 11.53 -4.10
N GLY A 78 5.13 12.86 -4.02
CA GLY A 78 4.10 13.74 -4.57
C GLY A 78 2.74 13.59 -3.88
N ASP A 79 1.69 13.93 -4.63
CA ASP A 79 0.31 13.88 -4.14
C ASP A 79 -0.16 12.43 -3.96
N GLU A 80 0.30 11.51 -4.81
CA GLU A 80 -0.04 10.09 -4.77
C GLU A 80 0.45 9.44 -3.47
N GLY A 81 1.73 9.61 -3.15
CA GLY A 81 2.32 9.12 -1.89
C GLY A 81 1.66 9.76 -0.67
N TYR A 82 1.36 11.06 -0.73
CA TYR A 82 0.69 11.76 0.36
C TYR A 82 -0.76 11.30 0.57
N ASN A 83 -1.51 11.08 -0.50
CA ASN A 83 -2.88 10.56 -0.44
C ASN A 83 -2.92 9.10 0.04
N TYR A 84 -1.94 8.29 -0.35
CA TYR A 84 -1.75 6.96 0.20
C TYR A 84 -1.54 7.02 1.72
N LEU A 85 -0.62 7.87 2.19
CA LEU A 85 -0.34 8.00 3.62
C LEU A 85 -1.59 8.45 4.40
N LYS A 86 -2.34 9.44 3.90
CA LYS A 86 -3.62 9.86 4.49
C LYS A 86 -4.60 8.70 4.63
N PHE A 87 -4.74 7.90 3.58
CA PHE A 87 -5.60 6.71 3.60
C PHE A 87 -5.14 5.71 4.67
N MET A 88 -3.85 5.40 4.73
CA MET A 88 -3.29 4.50 5.73
C MET A 88 -3.51 4.99 7.17
N ILE A 89 -3.36 6.30 7.41
CA ILE A 89 -3.67 6.92 8.71
C ILE A 89 -5.17 6.82 8.99
N ALA A 90 -6.03 7.26 8.07
CA ALA A 90 -7.48 7.28 8.26
C ALA A 90 -8.07 5.88 8.50
N ARG A 91 -7.45 4.83 7.96
CA ARG A 91 -7.88 3.44 8.16
C ARG A 91 -7.21 2.76 9.35
N GLY A 92 -6.25 3.39 10.03
CA GLY A 92 -5.56 2.80 11.19
C GLY A 92 -4.45 1.81 10.83
N TYR A 93 -3.97 1.81 9.58
CA TYR A 93 -2.92 0.92 9.09
C TYR A 93 -1.52 1.50 9.21
N SER A 94 -1.41 2.84 9.29
CA SER A 94 -0.12 3.51 9.44
C SER A 94 0.52 3.21 10.79
N ASP A 95 1.84 3.07 10.78
CA ASP A 95 2.64 2.90 11.98
C ASP A 95 2.61 4.12 12.89
N TYR A 96 2.16 5.29 12.40
CA TYR A 96 1.87 6.45 13.25
C TYR A 96 0.75 6.22 14.27
N TRP A 97 -0.02 5.13 14.16
CA TRP A 97 -0.95 4.71 15.22
C TRP A 97 -0.28 3.89 16.33
N LYS A 98 0.91 3.32 16.11
CA LYS A 98 1.64 2.59 17.16
C LYS A 98 2.09 3.60 18.22
N ASN A 99 1.68 3.39 19.47
CA ASN A 99 2.02 4.25 20.61
C ASN A 99 1.65 5.73 20.39
N ASN A 100 0.58 6.01 19.62
CA ASN A 100 0.19 7.38 19.34
C ASN A 100 -0.32 8.07 20.61
N PRO A 101 0.36 9.12 21.11
CA PRO A 101 0.01 9.76 22.39
C PRO A 101 -1.27 10.60 22.30
N TYR A 102 -1.74 10.91 21.10
CA TYR A 102 -2.96 11.68 20.87
C TYR A 102 -4.22 10.80 20.86
N VAL A 103 -4.07 9.50 21.05
CA VAL A 103 -5.15 8.52 20.98
C VAL A 103 -5.34 7.99 22.39
N LEU A 104 -6.32 8.58 23.09
CA LEU A 104 -6.70 8.12 24.41
C LEU A 104 -7.17 6.65 24.30
N SER A 105 -6.52 5.77 25.06
CA SER A 105 -6.98 4.39 25.22
C SER A 105 -8.24 4.43 26.07
N GLU A 106 -9.40 4.26 25.42
CA GLU A 106 -10.63 3.84 26.09
C GLU A 106 -10.49 2.43 26.68
#